data_AF-A0A6I4L1X2-F1
#
_entry.id   AF-A0A6I4L1X2-F1
#
_cell.length_a   1.000
_cell.length_b   1.000
_cell.length_c   1.000
_cell.angle_alpha   90.00
_cell.angle_beta   90.00
_cell.angle_gamma   90.00
#
_symmetry.space_group_name_H-M   'P 1'
#
loop_
_entity.id
_entity.type
_entity.pdbx_description
1 polymer ?
#
loop_
_entity_poly.entity_id
_entity_poly.type
_entity_poly.pdbx_seq_one_letter_code
_entity_poly.pdbx_strand_id
1 'polypeptide(L)'
;MKKFILAAAGVCALVGSGAASAIDLGGGTNEILMTDCTLLANDINLIVSNNVVGAVICDAGTGFAAVSLCHTNGQTNSRSAVVTADADGNTTCTITADEDCVETVEGSLFPSASSRFGTVSGQFPGAACAVAAATGIATTQAANAD
;
A
#
# COMPACT_ATOMS: atom_id res chain seq x y z
N MET A 1 -23.24 -15.81 45.24
CA MET A 1 -24.35 -15.63 44.29
C MET A 1 -24.40 -14.16 43.85
N LYS A 2 -24.73 -13.90 42.56
CA LYS A 2 -24.69 -12.63 41.77
C LYS A 2 -23.27 -12.24 41.30
N LYS A 3 -22.72 -12.77 40.20
CA LYS A 3 -23.05 -12.70 38.75
C LYS A 3 -22.97 -11.27 38.17
N PHE A 4 -21.78 -10.95 37.66
CA PHE A 4 -21.47 -9.84 36.77
C PHE A 4 -22.28 -9.95 35.47
N ILE A 5 -23.15 -8.98 35.20
CA ILE A 5 -23.86 -8.81 33.93
C ILE A 5 -23.41 -7.46 33.37
N LEU A 6 -22.30 -7.46 32.64
CA LEU A 6 -21.91 -6.34 31.77
C LEU A 6 -20.90 -6.82 30.71
N ALA A 7 -21.28 -7.84 29.94
CA ALA A 7 -20.45 -8.38 28.86
C ALA A 7 -21.30 -8.82 27.65
N ALA A 8 -22.31 -8.03 27.28
CA ALA A 8 -23.25 -8.41 26.22
C ALA A 8 -23.67 -7.27 25.28
N ALA A 9 -22.89 -6.18 25.20
CA ALA A 9 -23.20 -5.06 24.30
C ALA A 9 -22.00 -4.54 23.49
N GLY A 10 -20.91 -5.31 23.39
CA GLY A 10 -19.65 -4.83 22.79
C GLY A 10 -19.13 -5.59 21.57
N VAL A 11 -19.82 -6.64 21.09
CA VAL A 11 -19.24 -7.56 20.07
C VAL A 11 -20.22 -7.81 18.92
N CYS A 12 -20.84 -6.75 18.40
CA CYS A 12 -21.64 -6.82 17.15
C CYS A 12 -21.32 -5.69 16.17
N ALA A 13 -20.15 -5.03 16.28
CA ALA A 13 -19.75 -3.94 15.38
C ALA A 13 -18.50 -4.25 14.53
N LEU A 14 -18.04 -5.50 14.46
CA LEU A 14 -17.14 -5.92 13.37
C LEU A 14 -17.99 -6.38 12.19
N VAL A 15 -18.67 -5.42 11.57
CA VAL A 15 -19.23 -5.60 10.23
C VAL A 15 -18.04 -5.71 9.29
N GLY A 16 -18.00 -6.79 8.53
CA GLY A 16 -16.84 -7.28 7.80
C GLY A 16 -16.09 -6.20 7.03
N SER A 17 -14.78 -6.15 7.26
CA SER A 17 -13.81 -5.56 6.35
C SER A 17 -14.07 -6.15 4.97
N GLY A 18 -14.48 -5.31 4.01
CA GLY A 18 -14.56 -5.70 2.61
C GLY A 18 -13.23 -6.30 2.19
N ALA A 19 -13.25 -7.48 1.57
CA ALA A 19 -12.04 -8.12 1.10
C ALA A 19 -11.41 -7.24 0.01
N ALA A 20 -10.37 -6.50 0.34
CA ALA A 20 -9.51 -5.89 -0.66
C ALA A 20 -8.64 -7.01 -1.26
N SER A 21 -8.79 -7.28 -2.55
CA SER A 21 -7.91 -8.21 -3.27
C SER A 21 -6.70 -7.44 -3.78
N ALA A 22 -5.51 -7.93 -3.43
CA ALA A 22 -4.25 -7.46 -3.98
C ALA A 22 -3.78 -8.40 -5.07
N ILE A 23 -3.50 -7.85 -6.25
CA ILE A 23 -2.98 -8.58 -7.41
C ILE A 23 -1.58 -8.09 -7.67
N ASP A 24 -0.62 -8.97 -7.44
CA ASP A 24 0.80 -8.68 -7.61
C ASP A 24 1.20 -8.76 -9.09
N LEU A 25 1.92 -7.74 -9.56
CA LEU A 25 2.40 -7.65 -10.94
C LEU A 25 3.90 -7.96 -10.98
N GLY A 26 4.22 -9.19 -11.36
CA GLY A 26 5.61 -9.65 -11.53
C GLY A 26 6.10 -9.44 -12.96
N GLY A 27 6.53 -8.23 -13.32
CA GLY A 27 7.34 -7.95 -14.51
C GLY A 27 6.87 -8.56 -15.84
N GLY A 28 6.11 -7.80 -16.65
CA GLY A 28 5.66 -8.22 -17.99
C GLY A 28 4.17 -7.93 -18.23
N THR A 29 3.59 -8.51 -19.29
CA THR A 29 2.14 -8.33 -19.53
C THR A 29 1.33 -9.04 -18.45
N ASN A 30 0.48 -8.31 -17.74
CA ASN A 30 -0.42 -8.86 -16.72
C ASN A 30 -1.87 -8.50 -17.09
N GLU A 31 -2.71 -9.50 -17.21
CA GLU A 31 -4.14 -9.31 -17.46
C GLU A 31 -4.89 -9.47 -16.13
N ILE A 32 -5.70 -8.46 -15.77
CA ILE A 32 -6.54 -8.49 -14.57
C ILE A 32 -7.99 -8.63 -15.04
N LEU A 33 -8.62 -9.75 -14.70
CA LEU A 33 -9.98 -10.04 -15.11
C LEU A 33 -10.97 -9.40 -14.13
N MET A 34 -12.18 -9.09 -14.60
CA MET A 34 -13.27 -8.62 -13.74
C MET A 34 -13.58 -9.55 -12.55
N THR A 35 -13.29 -10.85 -12.64
CA THR A 35 -13.46 -11.79 -11.51
C THR A 35 -12.50 -11.51 -10.36
N ASP A 36 -11.33 -10.96 -10.68
CA ASP A 36 -10.31 -10.59 -9.70
C ASP A 36 -10.62 -9.22 -9.04
N CYS A 37 -11.48 -8.43 -9.71
CA CYS A 37 -11.91 -7.08 -9.34
C CYS A 37 -13.40 -6.83 -9.68
N THR A 38 -14.32 -7.46 -8.94
CA THR A 38 -15.77 -7.49 -9.24
C THR A 38 -16.49 -6.13 -9.25
N LEU A 39 -15.81 -5.06 -8.83
CA LEU A 39 -16.36 -3.71 -8.78
C LEU A 39 -16.11 -2.87 -10.02
N LEU A 40 -15.17 -3.25 -10.88
CA LEU A 40 -14.98 -2.53 -12.12
C LEU A 40 -15.94 -3.10 -13.16
N ALA A 41 -16.72 -2.21 -13.77
CA ALA A 41 -17.60 -2.54 -14.88
C ALA A 41 -16.83 -2.88 -16.18
N ASN A 42 -15.50 -2.88 -16.14
CA ASN A 42 -14.60 -3.12 -17.27
C ASN A 42 -13.43 -4.00 -16.82
N ASP A 43 -12.97 -4.88 -17.70
CA ASP A 43 -11.70 -5.59 -17.52
C ASP A 43 -10.53 -4.60 -17.55
N ILE A 44 -9.52 -4.82 -16.69
CA ILE A 44 -8.31 -4.00 -16.67
C ILE A 44 -7.18 -4.78 -17.33
N ASN A 45 -6.75 -4.33 -18.51
CA ASN A 45 -5.53 -4.84 -19.12
C ASN A 45 -4.34 -3.94 -18.76
N LEU A 46 -3.39 -4.46 -17.99
CA LEU A 46 -2.18 -3.76 -17.56
C LEU A 46 -0.95 -4.36 -18.22
N ILE A 47 -0.57 -3.77 -19.35
CA ILE A 47 0.67 -4.13 -20.04
C ILE A 47 1.81 -3.34 -19.38
N VAL A 48 2.53 -3.97 -18.45
CA VAL A 48 3.73 -3.38 -17.86
C VAL A 48 4.99 -3.80 -18.63
N SER A 49 5.93 -2.87 -18.77
CA SER A 49 7.20 -3.14 -19.44
C SER A 49 8.05 -4.13 -18.64
N ASN A 50 9.05 -4.74 -19.29
CA ASN A 50 10.06 -5.52 -18.59
C ASN A 50 10.66 -4.71 -17.44
N ASN A 51 10.92 -5.37 -16.31
CA ASN A 51 11.44 -4.76 -15.08
C ASN A 51 10.50 -3.78 -14.38
N VAL A 52 9.23 -3.70 -14.77
CA VAL A 52 8.20 -3.01 -13.97
C VAL A 52 7.52 -4.01 -13.06
N VAL A 53 7.58 -3.78 -11.76
CA VAL A 53 6.78 -4.53 -10.77
C VAL A 53 5.75 -3.62 -10.15
N GLY A 54 4.69 -4.20 -9.60
CA GLY A 54 3.64 -3.40 -9.01
C GLY A 54 2.55 -4.23 -8.35
N ALA A 55 1.46 -3.55 -8.03
CA ALA A 55 0.26 -4.19 -7.51
C ALA A 55 -0.98 -3.41 -7.92
N VAL A 56 -2.08 -4.12 -8.07
CA VAL A 56 -3.43 -3.55 -8.16
C VAL A 56 -4.24 -4.01 -6.97
N ILE A 57 -4.90 -3.05 -6.31
CA ILE A 57 -5.85 -3.31 -5.24
C ILE A 57 -7.25 -3.01 -5.75
N CYS A 58 -8.17 -3.92 -5.49
CA CYS A 58 -9.60 -3.72 -5.71
C CYS A 58 -10.33 -3.83 -4.37
N ASP A 59 -10.85 -2.72 -3.89
CA ASP A 59 -11.52 -2.64 -2.59
C ASP A 59 -13.04 -2.74 -2.77
N ALA A 60 -13.57 -3.95 -2.52
CA ALA A 60 -14.99 -4.30 -2.51
C ALA A 60 -15.86 -3.39 -1.63
N GLY A 61 -15.31 -2.87 -0.52
CA GLY A 61 -16.04 -2.06 0.45
C GLY A 61 -16.21 -0.62 0.01
N THR A 62 -15.22 -0.06 -0.68
CA THR A 62 -15.25 1.36 -1.09
C THR A 62 -15.61 1.57 -2.57
N GLY A 63 -15.54 0.55 -3.42
CA GLY A 63 -15.89 0.68 -4.83
C GLY A 63 -14.75 1.15 -5.73
N PHE A 64 -13.51 1.17 -5.23
CA PHE A 64 -12.36 1.74 -5.94
C PHE A 64 -11.29 0.70 -6.27
N ALA A 65 -10.54 0.99 -7.34
CA ALA A 65 -9.29 0.31 -7.64
C ALA A 65 -8.13 1.28 -7.54
N ALA A 66 -7.00 0.78 -7.06
CA ALA A 66 -5.74 1.50 -6.98
C ALA A 66 -4.64 0.66 -7.62
N VAL A 67 -3.69 1.33 -8.26
CA VAL A 67 -2.49 0.71 -8.85
C VAL A 67 -1.27 1.43 -8.35
N SER A 68 -0.21 0.68 -8.08
CA SER A 68 1.12 1.21 -7.81
C SER A 68 2.14 0.40 -8.59
N LEU A 69 3.04 1.10 -9.30
CA LEU A 69 4.08 0.49 -10.12
C LEU A 69 5.43 1.10 -9.74
N CYS A 70 6.50 0.36 -9.99
CA CYS A 70 7.86 0.87 -9.98
C CYS A 70 8.72 0.09 -10.98
N HIS A 71 9.84 0.67 -11.40
CA HIS A 71 10.81 -0.02 -12.27
C HIS A 71 12.01 -0.47 -11.44
N THR A 72 12.43 -1.74 -11.55
CA THR A 72 13.49 -2.33 -10.71
C THR A 72 14.86 -1.71 -10.97
N ASN A 73 15.10 -1.24 -12.20
CA ASN A 73 16.25 -0.40 -12.58
C ASN A 73 15.86 1.08 -12.75
N GLY A 74 14.76 1.50 -12.13
CA GLY A 74 14.25 2.87 -12.22
C GLY A 74 15.08 3.85 -11.40
N GLN A 75 14.68 5.13 -11.44
CA GLN A 75 15.29 6.14 -10.61
C GLN A 75 15.11 5.80 -9.12
N THR A 76 16.23 5.71 -8.40
CA THR A 76 16.26 5.82 -6.94
C THR A 76 16.59 7.25 -6.55
N ASN A 77 15.98 7.73 -5.48
CA ASN A 77 16.32 9.00 -4.87
C ASN A 77 16.57 8.77 -3.38
N SER A 78 17.20 9.73 -2.72
CA SER A 78 17.37 9.73 -1.27
C SER A 78 16.70 10.95 -0.65
N ARG A 79 16.11 10.77 0.54
CA ARG A 79 15.59 11.87 1.35
C ARG A 79 15.83 11.61 2.82
N SER A 80 15.91 12.68 3.60
CA SER A 80 15.86 12.60 5.06
C SER A 80 14.47 12.14 5.51
N ALA A 81 14.39 11.10 6.34
CA ALA A 81 13.14 10.63 6.93
C ALA A 81 13.37 10.23 8.40
N VAL A 82 12.31 10.36 9.21
CA VAL A 82 12.33 9.90 10.59
C VAL A 82 12.30 8.37 10.61
N VAL A 83 13.26 7.75 11.27
CA VAL A 83 13.40 6.30 11.38
C VAL A 83 13.32 5.87 12.85
N THR A 84 12.83 4.65 13.06
CA THR A 84 12.77 4.01 14.40
C THR A 84 13.91 3.00 14.62
N ALA A 85 14.71 2.73 13.57
CA ALA A 85 15.91 1.90 13.56
C ALA A 85 16.85 2.34 12.41
N ASP A 86 18.17 2.14 12.53
CA ASP A 86 19.13 2.34 11.44
C ASP A 86 18.95 1.32 10.30
N ALA A 87 19.72 1.53 9.23
CA ALA A 87 19.85 0.61 8.10
C ALA A 87 20.24 -0.84 8.47
N ASP A 88 20.82 -1.07 9.66
CA ASP A 88 21.20 -2.39 10.17
C ASP A 88 20.14 -3.00 11.11
N GLY A 89 19.02 -2.30 11.32
CA GLY A 89 17.92 -2.73 12.19
C GLY A 89 18.18 -2.52 13.68
N ASN A 90 19.24 -1.79 14.05
CA ASN A 90 19.48 -1.41 15.44
C ASN A 90 18.68 -0.15 15.77
N THR A 91 18.18 -0.07 16.99
CA THR A 91 17.62 1.17 17.53
C THR A 91 18.79 2.13 17.81
N THR A 92 19.24 2.85 16.78
CA THR A 92 20.37 3.79 16.82
C THR A 92 20.11 4.99 17.71
N CYS A 93 18.83 5.26 17.98
CA CYS A 93 18.39 6.44 18.69
C CYS A 93 17.45 6.12 19.83
N THR A 94 17.82 6.56 21.03
CA THR A 94 16.87 6.60 22.14
C THR A 94 16.00 7.85 21.96
N ILE A 95 14.89 7.71 21.26
CA ILE A 95 13.92 8.78 21.04
C ILE A 95 13.38 9.24 22.41
N THR A 96 13.81 10.41 22.88
CA THR A 96 13.10 11.13 23.95
C THR A 96 11.95 11.92 23.32
N ALA A 97 10.98 12.39 24.11
CA ALA A 97 9.73 12.97 23.59
C ALA A 97 9.90 14.19 22.67
N ASP A 98 11.11 14.76 22.58
CA ASP A 98 11.43 16.00 21.84
C ASP A 98 12.53 15.82 20.76
N GLU A 99 12.98 14.60 20.45
CA GLU A 99 14.01 14.36 19.41
C GLU A 99 13.54 13.38 18.32
N ASP A 100 13.62 13.81 17.05
CA ASP A 100 13.40 12.94 15.89
C ASP A 100 14.72 12.37 15.37
N CYS A 101 14.75 11.06 15.12
CA CYS A 101 15.91 10.45 14.48
C CYS A 101 15.77 10.42 12.97
N VAL A 102 16.54 11.30 12.35
CA VAL A 102 16.49 11.57 10.92
C VAL A 102 17.66 10.88 10.23
N GLU A 103 17.36 9.91 9.38
CA GLU A 103 18.34 9.25 8.53
C GLU A 103 18.06 9.50 7.05
N THR A 104 19.08 9.31 6.22
CA THR A 104 18.91 9.33 4.77
C THR A 104 18.37 7.98 4.33
N VAL A 105 17.15 7.97 3.81
CA VAL A 105 16.52 6.76 3.26
C VAL A 105 16.56 6.83 1.75
N GLU A 106 17.14 5.80 1.14
CA GLU A 106 17.15 5.60 -0.31
C GLU A 106 15.99 4.68 -0.73
N GLY A 107 15.36 4.98 -1.86
CA GLY A 107 14.29 4.16 -2.37
C GLY A 107 13.89 4.49 -3.78
N SER A 108 13.04 3.64 -4.35
CA SER A 108 12.43 3.87 -5.66
C SER A 108 11.22 4.80 -5.54
N LEU A 109 10.94 5.54 -6.60
CA LEU A 109 9.66 6.23 -6.77
C LEU A 109 8.60 5.23 -7.25
N PHE A 110 7.43 5.27 -6.64
CA PHE A 110 6.28 4.46 -6.99
C PHE A 110 5.15 5.36 -7.50
N PRO A 111 5.05 5.59 -8.83
CA PRO A 111 3.84 6.14 -9.41
C PRO A 111 2.62 5.32 -9.01
N SER A 112 1.61 5.99 -8.50
CA SER A 112 0.38 5.38 -8.05
C SER A 112 -0.83 6.18 -8.50
N ALA A 113 -1.92 5.49 -8.75
CA ALA A 113 -3.18 6.09 -9.14
C ALA A 113 -4.34 5.30 -8.55
N SER A 114 -5.49 5.94 -8.39
CA SER A 114 -6.73 5.26 -8.05
C SER A 114 -7.90 5.84 -8.84
N SER A 115 -8.93 5.01 -9.04
CA SER A 115 -10.19 5.45 -9.64
C SER A 115 -10.93 6.48 -8.77
N ARG A 116 -10.51 6.66 -7.51
CA ARG A 116 -11.04 7.69 -6.61
C ARG A 116 -10.48 9.08 -6.92
N PHE A 117 -9.16 9.20 -7.07
CA PHE A 117 -8.52 10.51 -7.21
C PHE A 117 -8.31 10.94 -8.66
N GLY A 118 -8.40 10.01 -9.62
CA GLY A 118 -8.28 10.29 -11.05
C GLY A 118 -6.93 10.92 -11.45
N THR A 119 -5.94 10.88 -10.56
CA THR A 119 -4.64 11.52 -10.73
C THR A 119 -3.54 10.53 -10.41
N VAL A 120 -2.40 10.70 -11.07
CA VAL A 120 -1.19 9.94 -10.80
C VAL A 120 -0.34 10.75 -9.82
N SER A 121 0.01 10.16 -8.69
CA SER A 121 0.93 10.74 -7.71
C SER A 121 2.11 9.81 -7.45
N GLY A 122 3.30 10.40 -7.30
CA GLY A 122 4.51 9.66 -6.95
C GLY A 122 4.60 9.45 -5.44
N GLN A 123 4.73 8.20 -5.01
CA GLN A 123 4.95 7.82 -3.63
C GLN A 123 6.40 7.39 -3.42
N PHE A 124 7.02 7.86 -2.34
CA PHE A 124 8.39 7.48 -1.97
C PHE A 124 8.37 6.77 -0.62
N PRO A 125 8.31 5.43 -0.59
CA PRO A 125 8.28 4.67 0.65
C PRO A 125 9.66 4.47 1.26
N GLY A 126 10.75 4.88 0.59
CA GLY A 126 12.10 4.60 1.06
C GLY A 126 12.47 3.11 0.99
N ALA A 127 11.92 2.40 0.01
CA ALA A 127 12.14 0.99 -0.21
C ALA A 127 12.59 0.72 -1.64
N ALA A 128 13.30 -0.39 -1.85
CA ALA A 128 13.58 -0.89 -3.19
C ALA A 128 12.28 -1.19 -3.94
N CYS A 129 12.34 -1.11 -5.27
CA CYS A 129 11.23 -1.47 -6.13
C CYS A 129 10.89 -2.97 -6.01
N ALA A 130 9.90 -3.28 -5.18
CA ALA A 130 9.46 -4.63 -4.86
C ALA A 130 7.93 -4.68 -4.77
N VAL A 131 7.37 -5.84 -5.10
CA VAL A 131 5.92 -6.10 -5.10
C VAL A 131 5.30 -5.74 -3.75
N ALA A 132 5.88 -6.17 -2.63
CA ALA A 132 5.34 -5.89 -1.29
C ALA A 132 5.19 -4.39 -1.00
N ALA A 133 6.15 -3.56 -1.44
CA ALA A 133 6.07 -2.12 -1.27
C ALA A 133 4.97 -1.51 -2.16
N ALA A 134 4.85 -1.98 -3.41
CA ALA A 134 3.79 -1.55 -4.31
C ALA A 134 2.39 -1.93 -3.79
N THR A 135 2.23 -3.13 -3.23
CA THR A 135 0.98 -3.60 -2.60
C THR A 135 0.59 -2.72 -1.42
N GLY A 136 1.55 -2.39 -0.55
CA GLY A 136 1.32 -1.46 0.57
C GLY A 136 0.87 -0.08 0.10
N ILE A 137 1.53 0.48 -0.92
CA ILE A 137 1.16 1.80 -1.48
C ILE A 137 -0.22 1.75 -2.14
N ALA A 138 -0.49 0.76 -2.97
CA ALA A 138 -1.78 0.64 -3.64
C ALA A 138 -2.92 0.44 -2.60
N THR A 139 -2.65 -0.26 -1.50
CA THR A 139 -3.62 -0.41 -0.39
C THR A 139 -3.89 0.93 0.27
N THR A 140 -2.86 1.71 0.59
CA THR A 140 -3.01 3.06 1.13
C THR A 140 -3.76 3.98 0.17
N GLN A 141 -3.49 3.90 -1.13
CA GLN A 141 -4.18 4.70 -2.15
C GLN A 141 -5.66 4.30 -2.34
N ALA A 142 -6.02 3.05 -2.03
CA ALA A 142 -7.41 2.61 -1.94
C ALA A 142 -8.08 3.05 -0.62
N ALA A 143 -7.33 3.02 0.49
CA ALA A 143 -7.83 3.27 1.84
C ALA A 143 -7.92 4.75 2.24
N ASN A 144 -7.11 5.65 1.67
CA ASN A 144 -7.15 7.08 1.98
C ASN A 144 -8.49 7.66 1.53
N ALA A 145 -9.38 7.73 2.52
CA ALA A 145 -10.81 8.03 2.47
C ALA A 145 -11.13 8.99 3.61
N ASP A 146 -10.46 10.14 3.63
CA ASP A 146 -10.94 11.26 4.43
C ASP A 146 -11.93 12.08 3.58
#